data_AF-A0A2W0BXL7-F1
#
_entry.id   AF-A0A2W0BXL7-F1
#
_cell.length_a   1.000
_cell.length_b   1.000
_cell.length_c   1.000
_cell.angle_alpha   90.00
_cell.angle_beta   90.00
_cell.angle_gamma   90.00
#
_symmetry.space_group_name_H-M   'P 1'
#
loop_
_entity.id
_entity.type
_entity.pdbx_description
1 polymer ?
#
loop_
_entity_poly.entity_id
_entity_poly.type
_entity_poly.pdbx_seq_one_letter_code
_entity_poly.pdbx_strand_id
1 'polypeptide(L)'
;MKRFFERQSPKSDLRTPRPSVLPDRSNLSVSARYRGSRIGGDYYDFLPISSTRVVFLLSDVAGKRGEALHIAAAAQDTLHKLAPELLSHPDTNVSDAVTALVLELNRTVMQAAGGVRPAPTFAGCLDEQFGLIHYVNAGHTPAFVKSGGEVIQLDPTGLPLGLFSHATHDAQVSVAHPGSSIVLVSKGLVEIASGRREFGMDRVRQVLRDQAFTSAQDVCHDLLERAVKHSEQPSSFGPQFSIAGFRHNEPNDLTVVCLMRMAQAAAVA
;
A
#
# COMPACT_ATOMS: atom_id res chain seq x y z
N MET A 1 21.65 -36.21 -29.78
CA MET A 1 21.91 -35.47 -28.53
C MET A 1 20.76 -34.48 -28.31
N LYS A 2 19.66 -34.92 -27.65
CA LYS A 2 18.49 -34.07 -27.36
C LYS A 2 18.69 -33.43 -25.97
N ARG A 3 18.58 -32.11 -25.87
CA ARG A 3 18.73 -31.35 -24.62
C ARG A 3 17.59 -31.70 -23.66
N PHE A 4 17.94 -32.25 -22.50
CA PHE A 4 17.04 -32.79 -21.47
C PHE A 4 16.65 -31.78 -20.38
N PHE A 5 16.55 -30.49 -20.69
CA PHE A 5 16.15 -29.47 -19.71
C PHE A 5 15.34 -28.33 -20.35
N GLU A 6 14.18 -28.67 -20.90
CA GLU A 6 13.05 -27.73 -20.82
C GLU A 6 12.24 -28.15 -19.60
N ARG A 7 12.51 -27.50 -18.44
CA ARG A 7 11.49 -27.42 -17.40
C ARG A 7 10.35 -26.64 -18.03
N GLN A 8 9.33 -27.34 -18.52
CA GLN A 8 8.02 -26.74 -18.64
C GLN A 8 7.68 -26.20 -17.24
N SER A 9 7.66 -24.88 -17.09
CA SER A 9 7.07 -24.25 -15.92
C SER A 9 5.67 -24.86 -15.80
N PRO A 10 5.30 -25.51 -14.68
CA PRO A 10 3.92 -25.95 -14.53
C PRO A 10 3.03 -24.75 -14.81
N LYS A 11 2.03 -24.91 -15.67
CA LYS A 11 0.88 -23.99 -15.69
C LYS A 11 0.25 -24.14 -14.32
N SER A 12 0.74 -23.35 -13.38
CA SER A 12 0.23 -23.34 -12.04
C SER A 12 -1.07 -22.56 -12.11
N ASP A 13 -2.20 -23.21 -11.84
CA ASP A 13 -3.51 -22.58 -11.60
C ASP A 13 -3.47 -21.75 -10.30
N LEU A 14 -2.49 -20.84 -10.22
CA LEU A 14 -2.33 -19.93 -9.11
C LEU A 14 -3.41 -18.87 -9.22
N ARG A 15 -4.25 -18.83 -8.19
CA ARG A 15 -5.33 -17.85 -8.06
C ARG A 15 -4.75 -16.43 -8.04
N THR A 16 -5.50 -15.48 -8.58
CA THR A 16 -5.23 -14.04 -8.47
C THR A 16 -6.26 -13.38 -7.54
N PRO A 17 -5.90 -12.25 -6.88
CA PRO A 17 -6.85 -11.54 -6.03
C PRO A 17 -8.00 -11.00 -6.89
N ARG A 18 -9.19 -10.92 -6.27
CA ARG A 18 -10.35 -10.27 -6.86
C ARG A 18 -10.05 -8.76 -7.01
N PRO A 19 -10.61 -8.09 -8.03
CA PRO A 19 -10.49 -6.64 -8.15
C PRO A 19 -11.01 -5.95 -6.87
N SER A 20 -10.19 -5.08 -6.29
CA SER A 20 -10.56 -4.29 -5.11
C SER A 20 -11.64 -3.28 -5.49
N VAL A 21 -12.66 -3.15 -4.64
CA VAL A 21 -13.77 -2.22 -4.84
C VAL A 21 -13.52 -1.01 -3.97
N LEU A 22 -13.42 0.17 -4.58
CA LEU A 22 -13.25 1.42 -3.82
C LEU A 22 -14.55 1.71 -3.05
N PRO A 23 -14.48 2.04 -1.74
CA PRO A 23 -15.65 2.46 -0.98
C PRO A 23 -16.31 3.68 -1.60
N ASP A 24 -17.63 3.61 -1.80
CA ASP A 24 -18.44 4.74 -2.23
C ASP A 24 -19.15 5.35 -1.01
N ARG A 25 -18.58 6.42 -0.44
CA ARG A 25 -19.10 7.14 0.71
C ARG A 25 -19.00 8.64 0.49
N SER A 26 -20.05 9.37 0.86
CA SER A 26 -20.13 10.83 0.67
C SER A 26 -19.07 11.61 1.45
N ASN A 27 -18.62 11.08 2.59
CA ASN A 27 -17.67 11.71 3.50
C ASN A 27 -16.23 11.17 3.37
N LEU A 28 -15.98 10.27 2.40
CA LEU A 28 -14.67 9.66 2.19
C LEU A 28 -14.36 9.50 0.69
N SER A 29 -13.38 10.26 0.21
CA SER A 29 -12.81 10.05 -1.11
C SER A 29 -11.72 8.98 -1.03
N VAL A 30 -11.84 7.91 -1.81
CA VAL A 30 -10.85 6.83 -1.87
C VAL A 30 -10.32 6.69 -3.30
N SER A 31 -9.01 6.54 -3.44
CA SER A 31 -8.39 6.25 -4.73
C SER A 31 -7.19 5.34 -4.56
N ALA A 32 -7.05 4.40 -5.48
CA ALA A 32 -5.83 3.62 -5.66
C ALA A 32 -5.47 3.66 -7.13
N ARG A 33 -4.23 4.06 -7.43
CA ARG A 33 -3.73 4.11 -8.81
C ARG A 33 -2.43 3.36 -8.93
N TYR A 34 -2.30 2.75 -10.09
CA TYR A 34 -1.21 1.87 -10.45
C TYR A 34 -0.63 2.33 -11.80
N ARG A 35 0.70 2.37 -11.92
CA ARG A 35 1.41 2.59 -13.20
C ARG A 35 2.65 1.70 -13.25
N GLY A 36 2.89 1.04 -14.38
CA GLY A 36 4.03 0.12 -14.56
C GLY A 36 3.70 -1.09 -15.42
N SER A 37 4.66 -2.01 -15.55
CA SER A 37 4.56 -3.21 -16.39
C SER A 37 3.78 -4.37 -15.73
N ARG A 38 3.20 -4.14 -14.55
CA ARG A 38 2.50 -5.12 -13.70
C ARG A 38 3.38 -6.35 -13.45
N ILE A 39 4.66 -6.15 -13.17
CA ILE A 39 5.60 -7.24 -12.92
C ILE A 39 5.74 -7.51 -11.41
N GLY A 40 5.42 -6.53 -10.57
CA GLY A 40 5.55 -6.62 -9.13
C GLY A 40 4.41 -7.36 -8.42
N GLY A 41 4.50 -7.35 -7.09
CA GLY A 41 3.57 -7.99 -6.17
C GLY A 41 2.74 -6.98 -5.38
N ASP A 42 2.65 -5.73 -5.84
CA ASP A 42 1.82 -4.71 -5.24
C ASP A 42 0.35 -5.16 -5.26
N TYR A 43 -0.26 -5.19 -4.09
CA TYR A 43 -1.65 -5.54 -3.86
C TYR A 43 -2.23 -4.60 -2.81
N TYR A 44 -3.40 -4.03 -3.09
CA TYR A 44 -4.14 -3.20 -2.16
C TYR A 44 -5.58 -3.68 -2.07
N ASP A 45 -6.23 -3.38 -0.96
CA ASP A 45 -7.66 -3.63 -0.81
C ASP A 45 -8.32 -2.62 0.12
N PHE A 46 -9.65 -2.55 -0.01
CA PHE A 46 -10.50 -1.73 0.82
C PHE A 46 -11.76 -2.50 1.16
N LEU A 47 -12.13 -2.50 2.42
CA LEU A 47 -13.29 -3.21 2.90
C LEU A 47 -14.10 -2.32 3.86
N PRO A 48 -15.23 -1.77 3.41
CA PRO A 48 -16.22 -1.15 4.27
C PRO A 48 -16.77 -2.19 5.28
N ILE A 49 -16.57 -1.97 6.58
CA ILE A 49 -16.99 -2.93 7.63
C ILE A 49 -18.29 -2.50 8.33
N SER A 50 -18.44 -1.20 8.57
CA SER A 50 -19.64 -0.60 9.20
C SER A 50 -19.96 0.73 8.53
N SER A 51 -20.96 1.49 8.99
CA SER A 51 -21.22 2.84 8.49
C SER A 51 -20.05 3.82 8.70
N THR A 52 -19.13 3.53 9.62
CA THR A 52 -18.05 4.45 10.03
C THR A 52 -16.65 3.86 9.87
N ARG A 53 -16.52 2.53 9.66
CA ARG A 53 -15.22 1.87 9.58
C ARG A 53 -14.91 1.35 8.18
N VAL A 54 -13.69 1.66 7.72
CA VAL A 54 -13.12 1.12 6.48
C VAL A 54 -11.76 0.52 6.79
N VAL A 55 -11.60 -0.76 6.49
CA VAL A 55 -10.30 -1.44 6.52
C VAL A 55 -9.62 -1.27 5.18
N PHE A 56 -8.32 -1.06 5.19
CA PHE A 56 -7.52 -0.91 3.97
C PHE A 56 -6.12 -1.48 4.16
N LEU A 57 -5.49 -1.88 3.05
CA LEU A 57 -4.09 -2.28 3.04
C LEU A 57 -3.40 -1.93 1.72
N LEU A 58 -2.07 -1.84 1.78
CA LEU A 58 -1.16 -1.92 0.64
C LEU A 58 -0.01 -2.86 1.02
N SER A 59 0.25 -3.85 0.18
CA SER A 59 1.28 -4.86 0.36
C SER A 59 2.14 -4.99 -0.89
N ASP A 60 3.45 -5.16 -0.71
CA ASP A 60 4.40 -5.47 -1.78
C ASP A 60 4.91 -6.89 -1.58
N VAL A 61 4.28 -7.88 -2.23
CA VAL A 61 4.65 -9.29 -2.03
C VAL A 61 5.85 -9.66 -2.90
N ALA A 62 6.95 -10.08 -2.27
CA ALA A 62 8.14 -10.47 -3.00
C ALA A 62 7.92 -11.70 -3.90
N GLY A 63 8.63 -11.74 -5.04
CA GLY A 63 8.69 -12.90 -5.90
C GLY A 63 8.17 -12.69 -7.31
N LYS A 64 8.03 -13.79 -8.05
CA LYS A 64 7.42 -13.77 -9.38
C LYS A 64 5.95 -13.43 -9.25
N ARG A 65 5.43 -12.61 -10.17
CA ARG A 65 4.02 -12.18 -10.22
C ARG A 65 3.01 -13.28 -9.90
N GLY A 66 3.10 -14.45 -10.53
CA GLY A 66 2.14 -15.54 -10.29
C GLY A 66 2.09 -16.01 -8.84
N GLU A 67 3.25 -16.16 -8.20
CA GLU A 67 3.35 -16.53 -6.78
C GLU A 67 2.89 -15.40 -5.87
N ALA A 68 3.31 -14.16 -6.17
CA ALA A 68 2.95 -12.97 -5.41
C ALA A 68 1.42 -12.75 -5.42
N LEU A 69 0.77 -12.90 -6.58
CA LEU A 69 -0.68 -12.79 -6.71
C LEU A 69 -1.41 -13.93 -5.98
N HIS A 70 -0.86 -15.14 -5.96
CA HIS A 70 -1.44 -16.23 -5.18
C HIS A 70 -1.48 -15.93 -3.68
N ILE A 71 -0.35 -15.45 -3.15
CA ILE A 71 -0.22 -15.03 -1.74
C ILE A 71 -1.16 -13.85 -1.45
N ALA A 72 -1.19 -12.85 -2.33
CA ALA A 72 -2.09 -11.70 -2.22
C ALA A 72 -3.56 -12.13 -2.22
N ALA A 73 -3.93 -13.10 -3.06
CA ALA A 73 -5.29 -13.63 -3.08
C ALA A 73 -5.64 -14.30 -1.74
N ALA A 74 -4.74 -15.12 -1.18
CA ALA A 74 -4.98 -15.76 0.11
C ALA A 74 -5.12 -14.74 1.25
N ALA A 75 -4.27 -13.71 1.24
CA ALA A 75 -4.36 -12.58 2.16
C ALA A 75 -5.71 -11.83 2.02
N GLN A 76 -6.18 -11.60 0.78
CA GLN A 76 -7.50 -11.00 0.51
C GLN A 76 -8.64 -11.82 1.14
N ASP A 77 -8.62 -13.14 1.01
CA ASP A 77 -9.67 -13.98 1.57
C ASP A 77 -9.67 -13.92 3.10
N THR A 78 -8.48 -13.89 3.70
CA THR A 78 -8.31 -13.72 5.16
C THR A 78 -8.85 -12.37 5.62
N LEU A 79 -8.49 -11.29 4.90
CA LEU A 79 -8.98 -9.95 5.16
C LEU A 79 -10.52 -9.91 5.12
N HIS A 80 -11.10 -10.42 4.03
CA HIS A 80 -12.55 -10.37 3.80
C HIS A 80 -13.34 -11.26 4.76
N LYS A 81 -12.73 -12.33 5.28
CA LYS A 81 -13.34 -13.18 6.29
C LYS A 81 -13.27 -12.55 7.68
N LEU A 82 -12.08 -12.14 8.11
CA LEU A 82 -11.83 -11.81 9.51
C LEU A 82 -12.09 -10.35 9.85
N ALA A 83 -11.89 -9.41 8.92
CA ALA A 83 -12.14 -8.00 9.23
C ALA A 83 -13.61 -7.74 9.65
N PRO A 84 -14.64 -8.31 8.99
CA PRO A 84 -16.02 -8.17 9.47
C PRO A 84 -16.24 -8.78 10.85
N GLU A 85 -15.68 -9.96 11.12
CA GLU A 85 -15.79 -10.64 12.42
C GLU A 85 -15.14 -9.82 13.55
N LEU A 86 -13.97 -9.24 13.28
CA LEU A 86 -13.17 -8.54 14.27
C LEU A 86 -13.57 -7.07 14.47
N LEU A 87 -14.08 -6.37 13.45
CA LEU A 87 -14.19 -4.90 13.45
C LEU A 87 -15.62 -4.35 13.32
N SER A 88 -16.62 -5.21 13.06
CA SER A 88 -18.00 -4.75 12.84
C SER A 88 -18.73 -4.32 14.10
N HIS A 89 -18.39 -4.88 15.26
CA HIS A 89 -19.07 -4.56 16.51
C HIS A 89 -18.72 -3.13 16.96
N PRO A 90 -19.70 -2.28 17.31
CA PRO A 90 -19.44 -0.88 17.70
C PRO A 90 -18.42 -0.75 18.84
N ASP A 91 -18.54 -1.60 19.87
CA ASP A 91 -17.69 -1.58 21.06
C ASP A 91 -16.32 -2.27 20.90
N THR A 92 -15.96 -2.66 19.68
CA THR A 92 -14.65 -3.28 19.40
C THR A 92 -13.51 -2.32 19.76
N ASN A 93 -12.50 -2.81 20.47
CA ASN A 93 -11.19 -2.15 20.50
C ASN A 93 -10.51 -2.31 19.14
N VAL A 94 -10.57 -1.27 18.33
CA VAL A 94 -10.08 -1.28 16.94
C VAL A 94 -8.57 -1.56 16.86
N SER A 95 -7.77 -1.10 17.82
CA SER A 95 -6.32 -1.38 17.83
C SER A 95 -6.02 -2.87 18.03
N ASP A 96 -6.70 -3.52 18.97
CA ASP A 96 -6.53 -4.94 19.24
C ASP A 96 -7.01 -5.78 18.04
N ALA A 97 -8.13 -5.37 17.44
CA ALA A 97 -8.69 -6.03 16.26
C ALA A 97 -7.78 -5.91 15.03
N VAL A 98 -7.19 -4.73 14.76
CA VAL A 98 -6.20 -4.54 13.69
C VAL A 98 -4.95 -5.37 13.94
N THR A 99 -4.47 -5.40 15.19
CA THR A 99 -3.34 -6.23 15.60
C THR A 99 -3.61 -7.72 15.33
N ALA A 100 -4.75 -8.24 15.79
CA ALA A 100 -5.16 -9.62 15.57
C ALA A 100 -5.30 -9.96 14.07
N LEU A 101 -5.88 -9.06 13.29
CA LEU A 101 -6.03 -9.22 11.84
C LEU A 101 -4.66 -9.34 11.15
N VAL A 102 -3.70 -8.47 11.49
CA VAL A 102 -2.37 -8.50 10.86
C VAL A 102 -1.56 -9.72 11.25
N LEU A 103 -1.69 -10.20 12.50
CA LEU A 103 -1.08 -11.46 12.92
C LEU A 103 -1.60 -12.65 12.09
N GLU A 104 -2.89 -12.67 11.78
CA GLU A 104 -3.47 -13.73 10.96
C GLU A 104 -3.10 -13.58 9.48
N LEU A 105 -3.06 -12.35 8.94
CA LEU A 105 -2.52 -12.08 7.61
C LEU A 105 -1.08 -12.58 7.47
N ASN A 106 -0.23 -12.38 8.49
CA ASN A 106 1.14 -12.89 8.50
C ASN A 106 1.19 -14.41 8.35
N ARG A 107 0.35 -15.14 9.11
CA ARG A 107 0.27 -16.60 9.04
C ARG A 107 -0.21 -17.06 7.67
N THR A 108 -1.25 -16.44 7.14
CA THR A 108 -1.76 -16.72 5.79
C THR A 108 -0.70 -16.52 4.73
N VAL A 109 0.06 -15.42 4.79
CA VAL A 109 1.15 -15.14 3.84
C VAL A 109 2.20 -16.26 3.87
N MET A 110 2.65 -16.67 5.07
CA MET A 110 3.63 -17.75 5.20
C MET A 110 3.11 -19.11 4.70
N GLN A 111 1.85 -19.43 5.02
CA GLN A 111 1.21 -20.67 4.59
C GLN A 111 1.04 -20.72 3.06
N ALA A 112 0.52 -19.65 2.45
CA ALA A 112 0.33 -19.55 1.01
C ALA A 112 1.67 -19.54 0.24
N ALA A 113 2.72 -18.98 0.85
CA ALA A 113 4.06 -19.00 0.29
C ALA A 113 4.77 -20.37 0.40
N GLY A 114 4.31 -21.26 1.29
CA GLY A 114 4.99 -22.52 1.60
C GLY A 114 6.38 -22.33 2.21
N GLY A 115 6.64 -21.19 2.86
CA GLY A 115 7.95 -20.83 3.41
C GLY A 115 8.11 -19.33 3.66
N VAL A 116 9.35 -18.89 3.83
CA VAL A 116 9.67 -17.47 4.04
C VAL A 116 9.45 -16.70 2.75
N ARG A 117 8.56 -15.71 2.80
CA ARG A 117 8.35 -14.77 1.70
C ARG A 117 8.07 -13.37 2.25
N PRO A 118 9.00 -12.41 2.09
CA PRO A 118 8.75 -11.05 2.53
C PRO A 118 7.55 -10.45 1.81
N ALA A 119 6.62 -9.91 2.59
CA ALA A 119 5.53 -9.07 2.14
C ALA A 119 5.46 -7.85 3.05
N PRO A 120 6.27 -6.80 2.79
CA PRO A 120 6.04 -5.49 3.36
C PRO A 120 4.58 -5.08 3.22
N THR A 121 3.90 -4.75 4.31
CA THR A 121 2.47 -4.46 4.31
C THR A 121 2.13 -3.32 5.26
N PHE A 122 1.42 -2.32 4.76
CA PHE A 122 0.67 -1.38 5.59
C PHE A 122 -0.78 -1.84 5.63
N ALA A 123 -1.35 -2.05 6.82
CA ALA A 123 -2.75 -2.39 7.00
C ALA A 123 -3.35 -1.55 8.13
N GLY A 124 -4.60 -1.12 7.97
CA GLY A 124 -5.26 -0.33 9.00
C GLY A 124 -6.78 -0.26 8.86
N CYS A 125 -7.40 0.32 9.88
CA CYS A 125 -8.80 0.65 9.94
C CYS A 125 -8.93 2.16 10.16
N LEU A 126 -9.59 2.84 9.22
CA LEU A 126 -10.07 4.20 9.40
C LEU A 126 -11.41 4.15 10.12
N ASP A 127 -11.46 4.70 11.33
CA ASP A 127 -12.69 4.95 12.07
C ASP A 127 -13.11 6.42 11.88
N GLU A 128 -14.09 6.63 11.02
CA GLU A 128 -14.58 7.94 10.63
C GLU A 128 -15.38 8.64 11.74
N GLN A 129 -15.92 7.88 12.71
CA GLN A 129 -16.66 8.43 13.83
C GLN A 129 -15.74 9.23 14.75
N PHE A 130 -14.59 8.65 15.08
CA PHE A 130 -13.60 9.28 15.96
C PHE A 130 -12.50 10.03 15.19
N GLY A 131 -12.42 9.84 13.87
CA GLY A 131 -11.35 10.42 13.05
C GLY A 131 -9.99 9.82 13.39
N LEU A 132 -9.95 8.51 13.59
CA LEU A 132 -8.74 7.77 13.97
C LEU A 132 -8.36 6.77 12.89
N ILE A 133 -7.05 6.58 12.71
CA ILE A 133 -6.48 5.53 11.89
C ILE A 133 -5.73 4.60 12.83
N HIS A 134 -6.23 3.39 12.98
CA HIS A 134 -5.55 2.30 13.68
C HIS A 134 -4.79 1.50 12.65
N TYR A 135 -3.47 1.39 12.76
CA TYR A 135 -2.66 0.79 11.71
C TYR A 135 -1.48 -0.01 12.24
N VAL A 136 -1.03 -0.95 11.41
CA VAL A 136 0.29 -1.58 11.52
C VAL A 136 1.01 -1.34 10.21
N ASN A 137 2.25 -0.84 10.31
CA ASN A 137 3.17 -0.81 9.19
C ASN A 137 4.20 -1.93 9.36
N ALA A 138 3.88 -3.11 8.83
CA ALA A 138 4.74 -4.28 8.83
C ALA A 138 5.81 -4.14 7.73
N GLY A 139 6.79 -3.28 7.97
CA GLY A 139 7.98 -3.11 7.13
C GLY A 139 7.75 -2.52 5.74
N HIS A 140 6.57 -1.94 5.46
CA HIS A 140 6.30 -1.20 4.24
C HIS A 140 7.02 0.16 4.25
N THR A 141 7.05 0.87 3.12
CA THR A 141 7.47 2.28 3.12
C THR A 141 6.62 3.09 4.12
N PRO A 142 7.17 4.17 4.71
CA PRO A 142 6.37 5.02 5.58
C PRO A 142 5.13 5.55 4.87
N ALA A 143 4.01 5.61 5.58
CA ALA A 143 2.81 6.30 5.10
C ALA A 143 2.85 7.77 5.51
N PHE A 144 1.98 8.59 4.93
CA PHE A 144 1.80 9.97 5.34
C PHE A 144 0.36 10.26 5.70
N VAL A 145 0.14 10.98 6.79
CA VAL A 145 -1.12 11.65 7.09
C VAL A 145 -0.94 13.15 6.87
N LYS A 146 -1.67 13.72 5.91
CA LYS A 146 -1.75 15.16 5.71
C LYS A 146 -2.98 15.70 6.42
N SER A 147 -2.80 16.73 7.25
CA SER A 147 -3.90 17.48 7.87
C SER A 147 -3.58 18.98 7.81
N GLY A 148 -4.36 19.74 7.05
CA GLY A 148 -4.07 21.16 6.81
C GLY A 148 -2.68 21.36 6.16
N GLY A 149 -1.79 22.09 6.85
CA GLY A 149 -0.41 22.30 6.42
C GLY A 149 0.60 21.26 6.94
N GLU A 150 0.17 20.36 7.83
CA GLU A 150 1.04 19.38 8.47
C GLU A 150 1.03 18.05 7.70
N VAL A 151 2.20 17.41 7.63
CA VAL A 151 2.37 16.08 7.05
C VAL A 151 3.12 15.21 8.06
N ILE A 152 2.38 14.30 8.69
CA ILE A 152 2.88 13.36 9.69
C ILE A 152 3.32 12.08 8.97
N GLN A 153 4.52 11.59 9.26
CA GLN A 153 5.02 10.31 8.74
C GLN A 153 4.64 9.17 9.69
N LEU A 154 4.14 8.07 9.14
CA LEU A 154 3.84 6.85 9.86
C LEU A 154 4.88 5.78 9.50
N ASP A 155 5.93 5.71 10.31
CA ASP A 155 7.04 4.78 10.11
C ASP A 155 6.66 3.32 10.33
N PRO A 156 7.47 2.37 9.82
CA PRO A 156 7.33 0.94 10.11
C PRO A 156 7.25 0.67 11.62
N THR A 157 6.23 -0.09 12.01
CA THR A 157 5.98 -0.50 13.40
C THR A 157 6.45 -1.91 13.69
N GLY A 158 6.83 -2.66 12.66
CA GLY A 158 7.36 -4.01 12.77
C GLY A 158 8.04 -4.49 11.50
N LEU A 159 8.42 -5.76 11.50
CA LEU A 159 9.06 -6.41 10.36
C LEU A 159 8.04 -6.77 9.27
N PRO A 160 8.46 -6.88 7.99
CA PRO A 160 7.64 -7.40 6.91
C PRO A 160 6.91 -8.70 7.28
N LEU A 161 5.66 -8.81 6.81
CA LEU A 161 4.93 -10.07 6.90
C LEU A 161 5.67 -11.16 6.12
N GLY A 162 5.43 -12.41 6.49
CA GLY A 162 6.01 -13.58 5.83
C GLY A 162 7.48 -13.85 6.14
N LEU A 163 8.13 -13.04 6.99
CA LEU A 163 9.50 -13.30 7.48
C LEU A 163 9.54 -14.27 8.66
N PHE A 164 8.69 -14.04 9.67
CA PHE A 164 8.67 -14.80 10.91
C PHE A 164 7.24 -15.08 11.34
N SER A 165 6.93 -16.32 11.72
CA SER A 165 5.57 -16.75 12.11
C SER A 165 5.09 -16.13 13.42
N HIS A 166 6.02 -15.67 14.25
CA HIS A 166 5.77 -15.06 15.56
C HIS A 166 6.24 -13.60 15.63
N ALA A 167 6.32 -12.91 14.48
CA ALA A 167 6.51 -11.47 14.48
C ALA A 167 5.39 -10.81 15.30
N THR A 168 5.75 -10.00 16.28
CA THR A 168 4.80 -9.18 17.03
C THR A 168 4.63 -7.86 16.30
N HIS A 169 3.37 -7.47 16.14
CA HIS A 169 2.97 -6.19 15.57
C HIS A 169 1.95 -5.59 16.51
N ASP A 170 2.17 -4.35 16.95
CA ASP A 170 1.19 -3.62 17.73
C ASP A 170 0.62 -2.49 16.86
N ALA A 171 -0.71 -2.36 16.86
CA ALA A 171 -1.36 -1.27 16.17
C ALA A 171 -1.00 0.08 16.82
N GLN A 172 -0.58 1.01 15.99
CA GLN A 172 -0.44 2.42 16.34
C GLN A 172 -1.69 3.19 15.93
N VAL A 173 -1.83 4.40 16.48
CA VAL A 173 -2.97 5.28 16.21
C VAL A 173 -2.46 6.61 15.68
N SER A 174 -3.09 7.09 14.61
CA SER A 174 -2.91 8.44 14.10
C SER A 174 -4.27 9.12 13.94
N VAL A 175 -4.27 10.45 13.93
CA VAL A 175 -5.49 11.25 13.83
C VAL A 175 -5.70 11.67 12.38
N ALA A 176 -6.92 11.49 11.88
CA ALA A 176 -7.36 11.97 10.59
C ALA A 176 -8.67 12.72 10.76
N HIS A 177 -8.59 14.03 10.98
CA HIS A 177 -9.76 14.92 11.00
C HIS A 177 -10.40 15.05 9.61
N PRO A 178 -11.65 15.55 9.48
CA PRO A 178 -12.19 15.94 8.19
C PRO A 178 -11.22 16.87 7.42
N GLY A 179 -11.05 16.64 6.13
CA GLY A 179 -10.02 17.30 5.30
C GLY A 179 -8.64 16.65 5.34
N SER A 180 -8.41 15.66 6.21
CA SER A 180 -7.14 14.93 6.26
C SER A 180 -7.10 13.80 5.23
N SER A 181 -5.91 13.49 4.74
CA SER A 181 -5.68 12.31 3.89
C SER A 181 -4.59 11.41 4.46
N ILE A 182 -4.80 10.09 4.35
CA ILE A 182 -3.73 9.11 4.49
C ILE A 182 -3.29 8.64 3.11
N VAL A 183 -1.98 8.59 2.90
CA VAL A 183 -1.34 8.27 1.63
C VAL A 183 -0.31 7.18 1.84
N LEU A 184 -0.47 6.07 1.11
CA LEU A 184 0.46 4.95 1.04
C LEU A 184 1.09 4.95 -0.35
N VAL A 185 2.39 4.71 -0.43
CA VAL A 185 3.15 4.67 -1.68
C VAL A 185 3.98 3.41 -1.75
N SER A 186 3.95 2.67 -2.86
CA SER A 186 4.78 1.47 -2.98
C SER A 186 6.26 1.81 -3.02
N LYS A 187 7.10 0.81 -2.74
CA LYS A 187 8.55 0.90 -2.88
C LYS A 187 8.96 1.34 -4.29
N GLY A 188 8.27 0.85 -5.32
CA GLY A 188 8.52 1.24 -6.72
C GLY A 188 8.38 2.74 -6.95
N LEU A 189 7.41 3.41 -6.30
CA LEU A 189 7.25 4.86 -6.40
C LEU A 189 8.43 5.61 -5.78
N VAL A 190 8.96 5.12 -4.66
CA VAL A 190 10.05 5.77 -3.94
C VAL A 190 11.38 5.60 -4.69
N GLU A 191 11.63 4.40 -5.21
CA GLU A 191 12.90 4.03 -5.85
C GLU A 191 13.01 4.46 -7.32
N ILE A 192 11.93 4.92 -7.95
CA ILE A 192 12.01 5.39 -9.34
C ILE A 192 13.01 6.54 -9.44
N ALA A 193 13.99 6.41 -10.35
CA ALA A 193 15.18 7.25 -10.34
C ALA A 193 15.40 7.99 -11.67
N SER A 194 16.06 9.15 -11.57
CA SER A 194 16.77 9.79 -12.69
C SER A 194 18.27 9.75 -12.39
N GLY A 195 19.02 9.02 -13.23
CA GLY A 195 20.40 8.67 -12.95
C GLY A 195 20.54 7.91 -11.63
N ARG A 196 21.25 8.52 -10.66
CA ARG A 196 21.46 7.95 -9.30
C ARG A 196 20.48 8.50 -8.26
N ARG A 197 19.58 9.41 -8.64
CA ARG A 197 18.69 10.09 -7.70
C ARG A 197 17.30 9.48 -7.78
N GLU A 198 16.93 8.72 -6.76
CA GLU A 198 15.57 8.21 -6.54
C GLU A 198 14.58 9.35 -6.29
N PHE A 199 13.28 9.09 -6.46
CA PHE A 199 12.21 10.03 -6.18
C PHE A 199 12.13 10.31 -4.68
N GLY A 200 12.23 9.26 -3.86
CA GLY A 200 12.43 9.35 -2.42
C GLY A 200 11.21 9.82 -1.62
N MET A 201 11.21 9.51 -0.32
CA MET A 201 10.13 9.89 0.60
C MET A 201 10.02 11.39 0.81
N ASP A 202 11.13 12.13 0.73
CA ASP A 202 11.11 13.59 0.93
C ASP A 202 10.31 14.31 -0.17
N ARG A 203 10.35 13.85 -1.42
CA ARG A 203 9.54 14.44 -2.48
C ARG A 203 8.06 14.10 -2.31
N VAL A 204 7.73 12.89 -1.87
CA VAL A 204 6.34 12.52 -1.53
C VAL A 204 5.83 13.47 -0.45
N ARG A 205 6.58 13.64 0.65
CA ARG A 205 6.24 14.58 1.73
C ARG A 205 6.09 16.01 1.23
N GLN A 206 6.99 16.47 0.37
CA GLN A 206 6.95 17.82 -0.20
C GLN A 206 5.71 18.04 -1.06
N VAL A 207 5.39 17.11 -1.96
CA VAL A 207 4.18 17.18 -2.79
C VAL A 207 2.94 17.27 -1.93
N LEU A 208 2.86 16.41 -0.90
CA LEU A 208 1.77 16.46 0.04
C LEU A 208 1.74 17.81 0.74
N ARG A 209 2.85 18.35 1.25
CA ARG A 209 2.87 19.64 1.95
C ARG A 209 2.42 20.80 1.06
N ASP A 210 2.99 20.91 -0.14
CA ASP A 210 2.91 22.11 -0.99
C ASP A 210 1.59 22.26 -1.74
N GLN A 211 0.82 21.18 -1.90
CA GLN A 211 -0.42 21.16 -2.68
C GLN A 211 -1.65 20.99 -1.79
N ALA A 212 -2.70 21.77 -2.05
CA ALA A 212 -4.02 21.53 -1.50
C ALA A 212 -4.80 20.63 -2.47
N PHE A 213 -5.11 19.41 -2.04
CA PHE A 213 -5.88 18.46 -2.83
C PHE A 213 -7.33 18.41 -2.35
N THR A 214 -8.25 18.28 -3.30
CA THR A 214 -9.70 18.21 -3.04
C THR A 214 -10.25 16.79 -3.10
N SER A 215 -9.47 15.83 -3.62
CA SER A 215 -9.85 14.42 -3.69
C SER A 215 -8.65 13.49 -3.55
N ALA A 216 -8.89 12.25 -3.13
CA ALA A 216 -7.86 11.20 -3.11
C ALA A 216 -7.33 10.87 -4.51
N GLN A 217 -8.15 11.05 -5.54
CA GLN A 217 -7.76 10.81 -6.93
C GLN A 217 -6.70 11.81 -7.38
N ASP A 218 -6.83 13.08 -7.02
CA ASP A 218 -5.87 14.12 -7.39
C ASP A 218 -4.51 13.87 -6.73
N VAL A 219 -4.52 13.44 -5.46
CA VAL A 219 -3.30 13.04 -4.73
C VAL A 219 -2.59 11.90 -5.47
N CYS A 220 -3.31 10.82 -5.78
CA CYS A 220 -2.75 9.67 -6.47
C CYS A 220 -2.23 10.04 -7.87
N HIS A 221 -2.97 10.88 -8.60
CA HIS A 221 -2.58 11.31 -9.95
C HIS A 221 -1.31 12.17 -9.93
N ASP A 222 -1.26 13.22 -9.12
CA ASP A 222 -0.13 14.15 -9.07
C ASP A 222 1.15 13.46 -8.58
N LEU A 223 1.08 12.60 -7.56
CA LEU A 223 2.24 11.82 -7.10
C LEU A 223 2.78 10.89 -8.19
N LEU A 224 1.91 10.15 -8.89
CA LEU A 224 2.34 9.27 -9.98
C LEU A 224 2.92 10.05 -11.16
N GLU A 225 2.31 11.19 -11.52
CA GLU A 225 2.78 12.03 -12.61
C GLU A 225 4.15 12.61 -12.31
N ARG A 226 4.36 13.13 -11.10
CA ARG A 226 5.66 13.67 -10.67
C ARG A 226 6.74 12.61 -10.56
N ALA A 227 6.41 11.42 -10.07
CA ALA A 227 7.34 10.30 -9.99
C ALA A 227 7.84 9.89 -11.39
N VAL A 228 6.93 9.83 -12.37
CA VAL A 228 7.29 9.51 -13.76
C VAL A 228 8.07 10.64 -14.42
N LYS A 229 7.62 11.88 -14.30
CA LYS A 229 8.35 13.06 -14.80
C LYS A 229 9.76 13.14 -14.22
N HIS A 230 9.94 12.77 -12.94
CA HIS A 230 11.25 12.69 -12.30
C HIS A 230 12.16 11.69 -13.02
N SER A 231 11.66 10.51 -13.39
CA SER A 231 12.44 9.48 -14.10
C SER A 231 12.88 9.89 -15.51
N GLU A 232 12.13 10.78 -16.15
CA GLU A 232 12.39 11.29 -17.50
C GLU A 232 13.43 12.43 -17.52
N GLN A 233 13.80 12.97 -16.36
CA GLN A 233 14.78 14.06 -16.30
C GLN A 233 16.17 13.58 -16.74
N PRO A 234 16.88 14.34 -17.59
CA PRO A 234 18.22 13.97 -18.02
C PRO A 234 19.14 13.86 -16.81
N SER A 235 19.87 12.75 -16.73
CA SER A 235 20.86 12.58 -15.67
C SER A 235 21.89 13.70 -15.75
N SER A 236 22.20 14.33 -14.62
CA SER A 236 23.30 15.31 -14.51
C SER A 236 24.67 14.70 -14.79
N PHE A 237 24.74 13.38 -14.93
CA PHE A 237 25.86 12.64 -15.50
C PHE A 237 25.56 12.43 -17.00
N GLY A 238 26.36 13.01 -17.89
CA GLY A 238 26.13 13.00 -19.33
C GLY A 238 26.04 11.59 -19.97
N PRO A 239 25.79 11.50 -21.30
CA PRO A 239 25.43 10.26 -22.00
C PRO A 239 26.50 9.16 -22.04
N GLN A 240 27.67 9.35 -21.41
CA GLN A 240 28.84 8.48 -21.52
C GLN A 240 28.96 7.40 -20.43
N PHE A 241 27.98 7.28 -19.52
CA PHE A 241 28.00 6.26 -18.47
C PHE A 241 26.77 5.35 -18.54
N SER A 242 26.54 4.71 -19.69
CA SER A 242 25.83 3.42 -19.69
C SER A 242 26.85 2.33 -19.35
N ILE A 243 26.91 1.95 -18.08
CA ILE A 243 27.63 0.74 -17.69
C ILE A 243 26.81 -0.43 -18.23
N ALA A 244 27.40 -1.24 -19.11
CA ALA A 244 26.83 -2.50 -19.55
C ALA A 244 26.51 -3.36 -18.32
N GLY A 245 25.24 -3.39 -17.92
CA GLY A 245 24.77 -4.04 -16.68
C GLY A 245 23.68 -3.26 -15.93
N PHE A 246 23.64 -1.93 -16.06
CA PHE A 246 22.48 -1.14 -15.63
C PHE A 246 21.41 -1.25 -16.71
N ARG A 247 20.55 -2.27 -16.60
CA ARG A 247 19.29 -2.27 -17.34
C ARG A 247 18.59 -0.94 -17.05
N HIS A 248 18.01 -0.31 -18.09
CA HIS A 248 16.85 0.55 -17.87
C HIS A 248 15.94 -0.24 -16.93
N ASN A 249 15.83 0.17 -15.66
CA ASN A 249 14.91 -0.47 -14.73
C ASN A 249 13.54 -0.30 -15.40
N GLU A 250 12.98 -1.38 -15.92
CA GLU A 250 11.56 -1.37 -16.24
C GLU A 250 10.86 -0.92 -14.94
N PRO A 251 9.99 0.09 -15.01
CA PRO A 251 9.44 0.67 -13.80
C PRO A 251 8.76 -0.45 -13.00
N ASN A 252 9.28 -0.68 -11.79
CA ASN A 252 8.60 -1.41 -10.75
C ASN A 252 7.17 -0.88 -10.61
N ASP A 253 6.30 -1.69 -10.03
CA ASP A 253 4.92 -1.31 -9.75
C ASP A 253 4.87 0.01 -8.97
N LEU A 254 4.39 1.08 -9.62
CA LEU A 254 4.18 2.39 -9.00
C LEU A 254 2.74 2.41 -8.49
N THR A 255 2.56 2.24 -7.20
CA THR A 255 1.23 2.23 -6.58
C THR A 255 1.12 3.37 -5.58
N VAL A 256 0.02 4.11 -5.68
CA VAL A 256 -0.38 5.11 -4.69
C VAL A 256 -1.79 4.78 -4.23
N VAL A 257 -1.99 4.69 -2.93
CA VAL A 257 -3.29 4.52 -2.28
C VAL A 257 -3.54 5.75 -1.41
N CYS A 258 -4.72 6.34 -1.54
CA CYS A 258 -5.13 7.49 -0.75
C CYS A 258 -6.56 7.31 -0.24
N LEU A 259 -6.77 7.59 1.05
CA LEU A 259 -8.09 7.82 1.65
C LEU A 259 -8.10 9.24 2.17
N MET A 260 -9.04 10.06 1.71
CA MET A 260 -9.21 11.46 2.11
C MET A 260 -10.59 11.64 2.73
N ARG A 261 -10.61 12.06 3.99
CA ARG A 261 -11.86 12.43 4.66
C ARG A 261 -12.33 13.75 4.08
N MET A 262 -13.54 13.80 3.55
CA MET A 262 -14.11 15.03 3.02
C MET A 262 -14.41 15.98 4.19
N ALA A 263 -14.09 17.27 4.02
CA ALA A 263 -14.55 18.28 4.95
C ALA A 263 -16.09 18.27 4.96
N GLN A 264 -16.71 18.24 6.14
CA GLN A 264 -18.14 18.46 6.21
C GLN A 264 -18.42 19.88 5.73
N ALA A 265 -19.36 20.05 4.79
CA ALA A 265 -19.90 21.37 4.53
C ALA A 265 -20.43 21.91 5.86
N ALA A 266 -19.97 23.08 6.28
CA ALA A 266 -20.52 23.73 7.45
C ALA A 266 -22.04 23.76 7.27
N ALA A 267 -22.78 23.10 8.16
CA ALA A 267 -24.22 23.26 8.20
C ALA A 267 -24.46 24.76 8.42
N VAL A 268 -24.97 25.42 7.38
CA VAL A 268 -25.44 26.80 7.49
C VAL A 268 -26.59 26.75 8.48
N ALA A 269 -26.30 27.15 9.73
CA ALA A 269 -27.29 27.30 10.78
C ALA A 269 -28.21 28.49 10.50
#